data_AF-A0A1C5ACS6-F1
#
_entry.id   AF-A0A1C5ACS6-F1
#
_cell.length_a   1.000
_cell.length_b   1.000
_cell.length_c   1.000
_cell.angle_alpha   90.00
_cell.angle_beta   90.00
_cell.angle_gamma   90.00
#
_symmetry.space_group_name_H-M   'P 1'
#
loop_
_entity.id
_entity.type
_entity.pdbx_description
1 polymer ?
#
loop_
_entity_poly.entity_id
_entity_poly.type
_entity_poly.pdbx_seq_one_letter_code
_entity_poly.pdbx_strand_id
1 'polypeptide(L)'
;MTSHLVSGDAFTALTIADKAGSTLNVERTDDGQLSAWIAPPGGNDGHSVVLDDADTARLVAFLGGEVAEVAAQRDRLYEQNAAARNALRSLAQAYADATGQPAPVAVNA
;
A
#
# COMPACT_ATOMS: atom_id res chain seq x y z
N MET A 1 11.68 1.17 3.90
CA MET A 1 11.41 1.62 2.52
C MET A 1 9.96 2.03 2.54
N THR A 2 9.71 3.33 2.52
CA THR A 2 8.37 3.91 2.55
C THR A 2 8.07 4.32 1.11
N SER A 3 7.28 3.51 0.42
CA SER A 3 6.76 3.83 -0.91
C SER A 3 5.46 4.60 -0.74
N HIS A 4 5.42 5.85 -1.22
CA HIS A 4 4.18 6.61 -1.33
C HIS A 4 3.64 6.46 -2.74
N LEU A 5 2.61 5.62 -2.88
CA LEU A 5 1.90 5.46 -4.14
C LEU A 5 0.74 6.46 -4.17
N VAL A 6 0.84 7.51 -4.98
CA VAL A 6 -0.30 8.40 -5.25
C VAL A 6 -1.07 7.81 -6.42
N SER A 7 -1.99 6.87 -6.15
CA SER A 7 -2.94 6.38 -7.15
C SER A 7 -4.24 7.17 -7.08
N GLY A 8 -4.43 8.09 -8.01
CA GLY A 8 -5.73 8.48 -8.53
C GLY A 8 -5.80 8.09 -10.00
N ASP A 9 -6.96 8.15 -10.64
CA ASP A 9 -7.23 7.67 -12.01
C ASP A 9 -6.34 8.24 -13.14
N ALA A 10 -5.40 9.12 -12.82
CA ALA A 10 -4.23 9.45 -13.64
C ALA A 10 -2.97 9.30 -12.78
N PHE A 11 -2.12 8.32 -13.08
CA PHE A 11 -0.77 8.27 -12.54
C PHE A 11 0.00 9.52 -13.00
N THR A 12 0.24 10.45 -12.09
CA THR A 12 0.99 11.68 -12.37
C THR A 12 2.45 11.57 -11.93
N ALA A 13 2.71 10.89 -10.80
CA ALA A 13 4.05 10.75 -10.23
C ALA A 13 4.19 9.56 -9.26
N LEU A 14 5.40 9.03 -9.13
CA LEU A 14 5.86 8.05 -8.14
C LEU A 14 7.21 8.47 -7.58
N THR A 15 7.36 8.38 -6.26
CA THR A 15 8.65 8.57 -5.58
C THR A 15 8.93 7.39 -4.66
N ILE A 16 10.09 6.74 -4.85
CA ILE A 16 10.59 5.65 -4.02
C ILE A 16 11.87 6.11 -3.32
N ALA A 17 11.87 6.11 -1.99
CA ALA A 17 13.04 6.46 -1.19
C ALA A 17 13.82 5.21 -0.73
N ASP A 18 15.15 5.25 -0.87
CA ASP A 18 16.05 4.29 -0.21
C ASP A 18 16.23 4.63 1.29
N LYS A 19 16.96 3.78 2.04
CA LYS A 19 17.22 4.01 3.47
C LYS A 19 18.17 5.18 3.75
N ALA A 20 18.99 5.57 2.77
CA ALA A 20 19.93 6.67 2.88
C ALA A 20 19.28 8.02 2.55
N GLY A 21 18.05 8.02 2.02
CA GLY A 21 17.29 9.21 1.65
C GLY A 21 17.38 9.58 0.17
N SER A 22 18.04 8.76 -0.67
CA SER A 22 18.00 8.96 -2.12
C SER A 22 16.62 8.58 -2.64
N THR A 23 16.14 9.27 -3.67
CA THR A 23 14.83 9.01 -4.25
C THR A 23 14.93 8.65 -5.72
N LEU A 24 14.22 7.61 -6.15
CA LEU A 24 13.84 7.38 -7.54
C LEU A 24 12.49 8.06 -7.76
N ASN A 25 12.46 9.01 -8.67
CA ASN A 25 11.25 9.72 -9.08
C ASN A 25 10.88 9.30 -10.49
N VAL A 26 9.59 9.09 -10.73
CA VAL A 26 9.03 8.86 -12.05
C VAL A 26 7.81 9.73 -12.20
N GLU A 27 7.76 10.54 -13.26
CA GLU A 27 6.64 11.42 -13.56
C GLU A 27 6.15 11.23 -14.98
N ARG A 28 4.85 11.48 -15.17
CA ARG A 28 4.27 11.58 -16.50
C ARG A 28 4.37 13.01 -16.99
N THR A 29 5.01 13.21 -18.13
CA THR A 29 5.12 14.51 -18.79
C THR A 29 3.82 14.87 -19.50
N ASP A 30 3.65 16.16 -19.83
CA ASP A 30 2.44 16.68 -20.50
C ASP A 30 2.17 16.05 -21.88
N ASP A 31 3.22 15.56 -22.56
CA ASP A 31 3.15 14.83 -23.82
C ASP A 31 2.88 13.32 -23.64
N GLY A 32 2.68 12.88 -22.40
CA GLY A 32 2.28 11.52 -22.03
C GLY A 32 3.42 10.52 -21.84
N GLN A 33 4.68 10.94 -22.01
CA GLN A 33 5.87 10.12 -21.75
C GLN A 33 6.10 9.95 -20.24
N LEU A 34 6.93 8.96 -19.87
CA LEU A 34 7.42 8.82 -18.50
C LEU A 34 8.87 9.29 -18.44
N SER A 35 9.16 10.16 -17.49
CA SER A 35 10.51 10.63 -17.17
C SER A 35 10.91 10.10 -15.81
N ALA A 36 12.13 9.57 -15.68
CA ALA A 36 12.67 9.06 -14.43
C ALA A 36 14.00 9.72 -14.07
N TRP A 37 14.21 10.01 -12.79
CA TRP A 37 15.49 10.50 -12.27
C TRP A 37 15.76 10.02 -10.85
N ILE A 38 17.05 10.02 -10.48
CA ILE A 38 17.49 9.74 -9.12
C ILE A 38 17.95 11.05 -8.49
N ALA A 39 17.32 11.45 -7.38
CA ALA A 39 17.77 12.58 -6.58
C ALA A 39 18.54 12.08 -5.34
N PRO A 40 19.71 12.67 -5.02
CA PRO A 40 20.49 12.29 -3.85
C PRO A 40 19.80 12.73 -2.55
N PRO A 41 20.23 12.20 -1.38
CA PRO A 41 19.68 12.60 -0.08
C PRO A 41 19.74 14.12 0.12
N GLY A 42 18.59 14.73 0.42
CA GLY A 42 18.46 16.18 0.65
C GLY A 42 18.46 17.04 -0.62
N GLY A 43 18.49 16.42 -1.81
CA GLY A 43 18.27 17.07 -3.09
C GLY A 43 16.93 16.69 -3.71
N ASN A 44 16.41 17.56 -4.58
CA ASN A 44 15.20 17.28 -5.37
C ASN A 44 15.51 16.97 -6.84
N ASP A 45 16.72 17.27 -7.29
CA ASP A 45 17.07 17.27 -8.71
C ASP A 45 18.09 16.17 -9.05
N GLY A 46 17.97 15.64 -10.25
CA GLY A 46 18.87 14.66 -10.84
C GLY A 46 18.81 14.71 -12.36
N HIS A 47 19.71 14.00 -13.04
CA HIS A 47 19.61 13.84 -14.48
C HIS A 47 18.39 12.96 -14.81
N SER A 48 17.48 13.50 -15.63
CA SER A 48 16.30 12.77 -16.08
C SER A 48 16.59 11.96 -17.34
N VAL A 49 15.94 10.81 -17.42
CA VAL A 49 15.89 9.94 -18.59
C VAL A 49 14.44 9.75 -18.96
N VAL A 50 14.11 10.00 -20.23
CA VAL A 50 12.81 9.63 -20.80
C VAL A 50 12.82 8.12 -21.03
N LEU A 51 11.85 7.41 -20.45
CA LEU A 51 11.71 5.98 -20.61
C LEU A 51 11.18 5.67 -22.01
N ASP A 52 11.73 4.62 -22.62
CA ASP A 52 11.15 4.09 -23.85
C ASP A 52 9.85 3.30 -23.56
N ASP A 53 9.13 2.92 -24.63
CA ASP A 53 7.85 2.22 -24.51
C ASP A 53 7.97 0.87 -23.78
N ALA A 54 9.10 0.17 -23.92
CA ALA A 54 9.32 -1.14 -23.32
C ALA A 54 9.54 -1.03 -21.81
N ASP A 55 10.35 -0.07 -21.38
CA ASP A 55 10.60 0.21 -19.97
C ASP A 55 9.38 0.86 -19.29
N THR A 56 8.64 1.69 -20.01
CA THR A 56 7.31 2.18 -19.60
C THR A 56 6.37 1.01 -19.33
N ALA A 57 6.26 0.06 -20.25
CA ALA A 57 5.38 -1.11 -20.07
C ALA A 57 5.80 -1.99 -18.89
N ARG A 58 7.11 -2.18 -18.68
CA ARG A 58 7.65 -2.93 -17.52
C ARG A 58 7.32 -2.23 -16.20
N LEU A 59 7.49 -0.91 -16.13
CA LEU A 59 7.19 -0.14 -14.94
C LEU A 59 5.70 -0.19 -14.61
N VAL A 60 4.84 -0.01 -15.61
CA VAL A 60 3.38 -0.13 -15.43
C VAL A 60 2.99 -1.53 -14.95
N ALA A 61 3.59 -2.59 -15.51
CA ALA A 61 3.33 -3.96 -15.08
C ALA A 61 3.78 -4.22 -13.64
N PHE A 62 4.97 -3.72 -13.25
CA PHE A 62 5.47 -3.81 -11.87
C PHE A 62 4.55 -3.11 -10.88
N LEU A 63 4.17 -1.86 -11.17
CA LEU A 63 3.26 -1.08 -10.31
C LEU A 63 1.86 -1.69 -10.24
N GLY A 64 1.35 -2.21 -11.35
CA GLY A 64 0.07 -2.92 -11.38
C GLY A 64 0.08 -4.18 -10.53
N GLY A 65 1.19 -4.94 -10.54
CA GLY A 65 1.39 -6.11 -9.69
C GLY A 65 1.41 -5.77 -8.21
N GLU A 66 2.19 -4.76 -7.81
CA GLU A 66 2.29 -4.30 -6.41
C GLU A 66 0.94 -3.80 -5.86
N VAL A 67 0.18 -3.02 -6.66
CA VAL A 67 -1.16 -2.55 -6.27
C VAL A 67 -2.12 -3.72 -6.07
N ALA A 68 -2.08 -4.71 -6.96
CA ALA A 68 -2.91 -5.91 -6.84
C ALA A 68 -2.55 -6.73 -5.60
N GLU A 69 -1.26 -6.87 -5.29
CA GLU A 69 -0.80 -7.58 -4.09
C GLU A 69 -1.22 -6.88 -2.79
N VAL A 70 -1.04 -5.56 -2.71
CA VAL A 70 -1.49 -4.75 -1.57
C VAL A 70 -3.00 -4.85 -1.37
N ALA A 71 -3.78 -4.78 -2.46
CA ALA A 71 -5.23 -4.95 -2.41
C ALA A 71 -5.61 -6.35 -1.90
N ALA A 72 -4.99 -7.41 -2.43
CA ALA A 72 -5.23 -8.78 -1.99
C ALA A 72 -4.85 -9.01 -0.52
N GLN A 73 -3.79 -8.36 -0.02
CA GLN A 73 -3.41 -8.43 1.38
C GLN A 73 -4.42 -7.70 2.29
N ARG A 74 -4.88 -6.52 1.88
CA ARG A 74 -5.94 -5.77 2.59
C ARG A 74 -7.21 -6.61 2.71
N ASP A 75 -7.67 -7.22 1.63
CA ASP A 75 -8.91 -7.98 1.60
C ASP A 75 -8.81 -9.22 2.52
N ARG A 76 -7.67 -9.92 2.52
CA ARG A 76 -7.38 -10.99 3.49
C ARG A 76 -7.43 -10.53 4.94
N LEU A 77 -6.90 -9.36 5.26
CA LEU A 77 -6.95 -8.80 6.61
C LEU A 77 -8.38 -8.46 7.04
N TYR A 78 -9.22 -7.99 6.13
CA TYR A 78 -10.64 -7.75 6.43
C TYR A 78 -11.39 -9.05 6.72
N GLU A 79 -11.17 -10.10 5.92
CA GLU A 79 -11.76 -11.42 6.15
C GLU A 79 -11.33 -12.01 7.50
N GLN A 80 -10.05 -11.94 7.83
CA GLN A 80 -9.51 -12.40 9.12
C GLN A 80 -10.12 -11.63 10.30
N ASN A 81 -10.25 -10.31 10.19
CA ASN A 81 -10.90 -9.50 11.23
C ASN A 81 -12.39 -9.85 11.39
N ALA A 82 -13.11 -10.10 10.29
CA ALA A 82 -14.51 -10.52 10.35
C ALA A 82 -14.64 -11.89 11.03
N ALA A 83 -13.78 -12.85 10.68
CA ALA A 83 -13.73 -14.16 11.31
C ALA A 83 -13.43 -14.07 12.81
N ALA A 84 -12.44 -13.26 13.20
CA ALA A 84 -12.09 -13.04 14.61
C ALA A 84 -13.26 -12.43 15.41
N ARG A 85 -13.96 -11.45 14.83
CA ARG A 85 -15.15 -10.85 15.46
C ARG A 85 -16.28 -11.86 15.63
N ASN A 86 -16.51 -12.72 14.64
CA ASN A 86 -17.52 -13.78 14.72
C ASN A 86 -17.16 -14.84 15.77
N ALA A 87 -15.87 -15.21 15.86
CA ALA A 87 -15.38 -16.13 16.89
C ALA A 87 -15.54 -15.52 18.29
N LEU A 88 -15.18 -14.26 18.48
CA LEU A 88 -15.37 -13.53 19.75
C LEU A 88 -16.85 -13.45 20.14
N ARG A 89 -17.75 -13.18 19.18
CA ARG A 89 -19.19 -13.18 19.42
C ARG A 89 -19.69 -14.57 19.84
N SER A 90 -19.22 -15.61 19.19
CA SER A 90 -19.59 -17.00 19.52
C SER A 90 -19.11 -17.39 20.91
N LEU A 91 -17.89 -17.00 21.29
CA LEU A 91 -17.34 -17.19 22.63
C LEU A 91 -18.13 -16.43 23.69
N ALA A 92 -18.50 -15.17 23.41
CA ALA A 92 -19.31 -14.36 24.31
C ALA A 92 -20.70 -14.99 24.55
N GLN A 93 -21.31 -15.53 23.49
CA GLN A 93 -22.58 -16.25 23.61
C GLN A 93 -22.44 -17.51 24.45
N ALA A 94 -21.42 -18.34 24.17
CA ALA A 94 -21.17 -19.56 24.94
C ALA A 94 -20.91 -19.27 26.43
N TYR A 95 -20.22 -18.17 26.75
CA TYR A 95 -20.05 -17.72 28.13
C TYR A 95 -21.38 -17.34 28.78
N ALA A 96 -22.23 -16.59 28.08
CA ALA A 96 -23.53 -16.20 28.58
C ALA A 96 -24.44 -17.41 28.81
N ASP A 97 -24.42 -18.39 27.91
CA ASP A 97 -25.18 -19.63 28.04
C ASP A 97 -24.70 -20.47 29.24
N ALA A 98 -23.38 -20.50 29.48
CA ALA A 98 -22.78 -21.29 30.57
C ALA A 98 -22.96 -20.66 31.96
N THR A 99 -22.99 -19.33 32.05
CA THR A 99 -22.96 -18.61 33.33
C THR A 99 -24.26 -17.88 33.66
N GLY A 100 -25.15 -17.67 32.68
CA GLY A 100 -26.31 -16.79 32.79
C GLY A 100 -25.95 -15.30 32.90
N GLN A 101 -24.68 -14.94 32.67
CA GLN A 101 -24.15 -13.59 32.81
C GLN A 101 -23.51 -13.10 31.50
N PRO A 102 -23.60 -11.80 31.17
CA PRO A 102 -22.94 -11.28 29.97
C PRO A 102 -21.42 -11.45 30.05
N ALA A 103 -20.78 -11.70 28.91
CA ALA A 103 -19.33 -11.83 28.83
C ALA A 103 -18.63 -10.56 29.36
N PRO A 104 -17.61 -10.70 30.23
CA PRO A 104 -16.89 -9.55 30.75
C PRO A 104 -16.21 -8.79 29.60
N VAL A 105 -16.48 -7.49 29.51
CA VAL A 105 -15.81 -6.62 28.54
C VAL A 105 -14.36 -6.43 29.00
N ALA A 106 -13.40 -6.94 28.24
CA ALA A 106 -12.00 -6.56 28.42
C ALA A 106 -11.85 -5.09 27.98
N VAL A 107 -12.01 -4.17 28.92
CA VAL A 107 -11.61 -2.77 28.72
C VAL A 107 -10.09 -2.77 28.73
N ASN A 108 -9.46 -2.59 27.57
CA ASN A 108 -8.02 -2.36 27.51
C ASN A 108 -7.74 -1.03 28.25
N ALA A 109 -7.06 -1.13 29.40
CA ALA A 109 -6.47 -0.01 30.12
C ALA A 109 -5.13 0.41 29.48
#